data_AF-A0A7V8NQG5-F1
#
_entry.id   AF-A0A7V8NQG5-F1
#
_cell.length_a   1.000
_cell.length_b   1.000
_cell.length_c   1.000
_cell.angle_alpha   90.00
_cell.angle_beta   90.00
_cell.angle_gamma   90.00
#
_symmetry.space_group_name_H-M   'P 1'
#
loop_
_entity.id
_entity.type
_entity.pdbx_description
1 polymer ?
#
loop_
_entity_poly.entity_id
_entity_poly.type
_entity_poly.pdbx_seq_one_letter_code
_entity_poly.pdbx_strand_id
1 'polypeptide(L)' 'TLTAPAASAASEILFMVTGADKAPALKGVLEGPYEPEQLPAQLLQPKDGKLLWLVDTAAGSMLSKGIRE' A
#
# COMPACT_ATOMS: atom_id res chain seq x y z
N THR A 1 12.08 -0.46 -14.76
CA THR A 1 10.99 -0.23 -13.77
C THR A 1 10.80 1.26 -13.60
N LEU A 2 9.66 1.70 -13.11
CA LEU A 2 9.50 3.09 -12.64
C LEU A 2 10.14 3.22 -11.25
N THR A 3 10.80 4.35 -10.97
CA THR A 3 11.40 4.61 -9.66
C THR A 3 10.37 5.20 -8.70
N ALA A 4 10.58 5.09 -7.39
CA ALA A 4 9.68 5.68 -6.40
C ALA A 4 9.46 7.20 -6.59
N PRO A 5 10.51 8.03 -6.83
CA PRO A 5 10.30 9.45 -7.11
C PRO A 5 9.43 9.71 -8.34
N ALA A 6 9.55 8.90 -9.39
CA ALA A 6 8.76 9.05 -10.60
C ALA A 6 7.30 8.62 -10.39
N ALA A 7 7.05 7.55 -9.63
CA ALA A 7 5.70 7.11 -9.27
C ALA A 7 5.00 8.12 -8.33
N SER A 8 5.71 8.65 -7.34
CA SER A 8 5.19 9.66 -6.40
C SER A 8 4.92 11.04 -7.01
N ALA A 9 5.28 11.25 -8.28
CA ALA A 9 4.93 12.44 -9.05
C ALA A 9 3.53 12.35 -9.71
N ALA A 10 2.87 11.19 -9.65
CA ALA A 10 1.53 11.02 -10.18
C ALA A 10 0.49 11.83 -9.38
N SER A 11 -0.56 12.31 -10.06
CA SER A 11 -1.71 12.95 -9.41
C SER A 11 -2.51 11.96 -8.55
N GLU A 12 -2.42 10.67 -8.86
CA GLU A 12 -3.10 9.61 -8.14
C GLU A 12 -2.31 8.29 -8.24
N ILE A 13 -2.21 7.57 -7.11
CA ILE A 13 -1.63 6.25 -7.00
C ILE A 13 -2.70 5.30 -6.47
N LEU A 14 -2.94 4.22 -7.20
CA LEU A 14 -3.87 3.16 -6.84
C LEU A 14 -3.09 1.87 -6.58
N PHE A 15 -3.17 1.34 -5.37
CA PHE A 15 -2.76 -0.02 -5.06
C PHE A 15 -3.96 -0.95 -5.15
N MET A 16 -3.82 -2.05 -5.88
CA MET A 16 -4.80 -3.13 -5.90
C MET A 16 -4.16 -4.38 -5.31
N VAL A 17 -4.73 -4.90 -4.23
CA VAL A 17 -4.15 -6.02 -3.47
C VAL A 17 -5.22 -7.08 -3.28
N THR A 18 -4.93 -8.29 -3.74
CA THR A 18 -5.84 -9.44 -3.66
C THR A 18 -5.11 -10.68 -3.16
N GLY A 19 -5.83 -11.54 -2.44
CA GLY A 19 -5.31 -12.81 -1.93
C GLY A 19 -4.70 -12.74 -0.52
N ALA A 20 -4.93 -13.80 0.26
CA ALA A 20 -4.51 -13.89 1.66
C ALA A 20 -2.99 -13.91 1.86
N ASP A 21 -2.22 -14.37 0.86
CA ASP A 21 -0.76 -14.39 0.90
C ASP A 21 -0.15 -12.98 0.96
N LYS A 22 -0.92 -11.94 0.62
CA LYS A 22 -0.50 -10.53 0.73
C LYS A 22 -0.80 -9.89 2.08
N ALA A 23 -1.61 -10.52 2.93
CA ALA A 23 -2.04 -9.92 4.20
C ALA A 23 -0.89 -9.54 5.16
N PRO A 24 0.18 -10.36 5.32
CA PRO A 24 1.30 -9.97 6.17
C PRO A 24 2.03 -8.73 5.64
N ALA A 25 2.29 -8.67 4.33
CA ALA A 25 2.98 -7.55 3.70
C ALA A 25 2.13 -6.27 3.74
N LEU A 26 0.83 -6.37 3.47
CA LEU A 26 -0.08 -5.24 3.54
C LEU A 26 -0.17 -4.67 4.96
N LYS A 27 -0.27 -5.54 5.97
CA LYS A 27 -0.22 -5.12 7.38
C LYS A 27 1.09 -4.40 7.70
N GLY A 28 2.23 -4.95 7.27
CA GLY A 28 3.53 -4.31 7.46
C GLY A 28 3.60 -2.91 6.83
N VAL A 29 3.10 -2.77 5.59
CA VAL A 29 3.10 -1.48 4.88
C VAL A 29 2.22 -0.44 5.57
N LEU A 30 1.02 -0.81 6.00
CA LEU A 30 0.00 0.13 6.51
C LEU A 30 0.05 0.37 8.02
N GLU A 31 0.49 -0.61 8.80
CA GLU A 31 0.43 -0.59 10.27
C GLU A 31 1.77 -0.86 10.96
N GLY A 32 2.80 -1.25 10.19
CA GLY A 32 4.14 -1.58 10.69
C GLY A 32 5.09 -0.38 10.74
N PRO A 33 6.34 -0.62 11.18
CA PRO A 33 7.40 0.39 11.13
C PRO A 33 7.73 0.78 9.67
N TYR A 34 8.36 1.95 9.51
CA TYR A 34 8.85 2.40 8.21
C TYR A 34 10.17 1.68 7.87
N GLU A 35 10.10 0.73 6.95
CA GLU A 35 11.18 -0.16 6.52
C GLU A 35 11.21 -0.28 4.98
N PRO A 36 11.44 0.83 4.24
CA PRO A 36 11.25 0.90 2.79
C PRO A 36 12.19 0.01 1.97
N GLU A 37 13.31 -0.46 2.54
CA GLU A 37 14.19 -1.43 1.91
C GLU A 37 13.53 -2.82 1.79
N GLN A 38 12.70 -3.19 2.77
CA GLN A 38 11.95 -4.44 2.78
C GLN A 38 10.53 -4.26 2.22
N LEU A 39 9.94 -3.08 2.45
CA LEU A 39 8.55 -2.74 2.11
C LEU A 39 8.52 -1.49 1.20
N PRO A 40 8.98 -1.58 -0.06
CA PRO A 40 9.15 -0.42 -0.94
C PRO A 40 7.84 0.32 -1.27
N ALA A 41 6.67 -0.30 -1.07
CA ALA A 41 5.39 0.37 -1.21
C ALA A 41 5.23 1.57 -0.25
N GLN A 42 5.94 1.58 0.89
CA GLN A 42 5.95 2.71 1.83
C GLN A 42 6.59 3.98 1.25
N LEU A 43 7.41 3.87 0.18
CA LEU A 43 8.01 5.02 -0.52
C LEU A 43 7.00 5.78 -1.40
N LEU A 44 5.85 5.16 -1.72
CA LEU A 44 4.89 5.68 -2.67
C LEU A 44 3.87 6.59 -1.99
N GLN A 45 4.33 7.79 -1.64
CA GLN A 45 3.51 8.88 -1.13
C GLN A 45 3.43 10.01 -2.17
N PRO A 46 2.27 10.25 -2.78
CA PRO A 46 2.09 11.36 -3.71
C PRO A 46 2.19 12.69 -2.95
N LYS A 47 2.93 13.67 -3.48
CA LYS A 47 3.13 14.97 -2.82
C LYS A 47 1.88 15.85 -2.84
N ASP A 48 1.22 15.93 -3.99
CA ASP A 48 0.04 16.76 -4.25
C ASP A 48 -1.12 15.94 -4.83
N GLY A 49 -1.15 14.64 -4.52
CA GLY A 49 -2.05 13.67 -5.15
C GLY A 49 -2.79 12.80 -4.14
N LYS A 50 -3.55 11.83 -4.68
CA LYS A 50 -4.31 10.87 -3.89
C LYS A 50 -3.62 9.51 -3.85
N LEU A 51 -3.70 8.85 -2.70
CA LEU A 51 -3.29 7.47 -2.53
C LEU A 51 -4.52 6.65 -2.15
N LEU A 52 -4.89 5.70 -3.00
CA LEU A 52 -6.04 4.81 -2.80
C LEU A 52 -5.57 3.35 -2.72
N TRP A 53 -6.17 2.61 -1.79
CA TRP A 53 -5.96 1.18 -1.62
C TRP A 53 -7.27 0.44 -1.90
N LEU A 54 -7.28 -0.38 -2.95
CA LEU A 54 -8.33 -1.35 -3.24
C LEU A 54 -7.84 -2.72 -2.77
N VAL A 55 -8.45 -3.22 -1.71
CA VAL A 55 -8.00 -4.42 -1.02
C VAL A 55 -9.18 -5.36 -0.90
N ASP A 56 -9.02 -6.61 -1.32
CA ASP A 56 -10.04 -7.63 -1.06
C ASP A 56 -10.04 -8.07 0.42
N THR A 57 -11.10 -8.74 0.86
CA THR A 57 -11.23 -9.19 2.25
C THR A 57 -10.09 -10.13 2.67
N ALA A 58 -9.58 -10.96 1.75
CA ALA A 58 -8.52 -11.92 2.05
C ALA A 58 -7.18 -11.23 2.33
N ALA A 59 -6.78 -10.27 1.49
CA ALA A 59 -5.59 -9.46 1.66
C ALA A 59 -5.69 -8.53 2.88
N GLY A 60 -6.89 -8.04 3.20
CA GLY A 60 -7.14 -7.22 4.39
C GLY A 60 -7.22 -7.97 5.71
N SER A 61 -7.18 -9.30 5.69
CA SER A 61 -7.52 -10.16 6.85
C SER A 61 -6.68 -9.93 8.12
N MET A 62 -5.50 -9.32 7.99
CA MET A 62 -4.59 -9.04 9.10
C MET A 62 -4.61 -7.57 9.57
N LEU A 63 -5.38 -6.69 8.93
CA LEU A 63 -5.47 -5.29 9.31
C LEU A 63 -6.26 -5.13 10.62
N SER A 64 -5.78 -4.23 11.48
CA SER A 64 -6.43 -3.90 12.76
C SER A 64 -7.71 -3.08 12.57
N LYS A 65 -7.79 -2.31 11.49
CA LYS A 65 -8.96 -1.55 11.08
C LYS A 65 -9.63 -2.28 9.91
N GLY A 66 -10.96 -2.42 9.97
CA GLY A 66 -11.72 -2.98 8.87
C GLY A 66 -11.53 -2.17 7.58
N ILE A 67 -11.54 -2.87 6.44
CA ILE A 67 -11.63 -2.24 5.13
C ILE A 67 -12.99 -1.53 5.09
N ARG A 68 -12.98 -0.22 4.76
CA ARG A 68 -14.22 0.52 4.52
C ARG A 68 -14.68 0.17 3.11
N GLU A 69 -15.93 -0.27 3.00
CA GLU A 69 -16.64 -0.43 1.71
C GLU A 69 -16.96 0.94 1.08
#